data_AF-A0A3D0PDS8-F1
#
_entry.id   AF-A0A3D0PDS8-F1
#
_cell.length_a   1.000
_cell.length_b   1.000
_cell.length_c   1.000
_cell.angle_alpha   90.00
_cell.angle_beta   90.00
_cell.angle_gamma   90.00
#
_symmetry.space_group_name_H-M   'P 1'
#
loop_
_entity.id
_entity.type
_entity.pdbx_description
1 polymer ?
#
loop_
_entity_poly.entity_id
_entity_poly.type
_entity_poly.pdbx_seq_one_letter_code
_entity_poly.pdbx_strand_id
1 'polypeptide(L)' 'MSSTLRGVGYVSVWVIIWGFVGSVIDWPLLQNDIYAVYSLGQAITFGGTALACIALAIKLAPRWLNSDD' A
#
# COMPACT_ATOMS: atom_id res chain seq x y z
N MET A 1 15.08 20.08 0.78
CA MET A 1 14.97 18.68 0.32
C MET A 1 14.64 18.72 -1.17
N SER A 2 15.29 17.91 -2.03
CA SER A 2 14.95 17.95 -3.47
C SER A 2 13.51 17.42 -3.70
N SER A 3 12.82 17.95 -4.70
CA SER A 3 11.46 17.50 -5.07
C SER A 3 11.43 15.98 -5.32
N THR A 4 12.46 15.44 -5.97
CA THR A 4 12.64 13.99 -6.17
C THR A 4 12.72 13.23 -4.85
N LEU A 5 13.49 13.69 -3.87
CA LEU A 5 13.60 13.00 -2.58
C LEU A 5 12.28 13.02 -1.81
N ARG A 6 11.50 14.11 -1.92
CA ARG A 6 10.14 14.21 -1.35
C ARG A 6 9.18 13.22 -2.01
N GLY A 7 9.24 13.10 -3.34
CA GLY A 7 8.45 12.13 -4.10
C GLY A 7 8.79 10.68 -3.75
N VAL A 8 10.07 10.33 -3.70
CA VAL A 8 10.52 8.98 -3.31
C VAL A 8 10.07 8.65 -1.90
N GLY A 9 10.32 9.55 -0.93
CA GLY A 9 9.90 9.34 0.45
C GLY A 9 8.39 9.15 0.60
N TYR A 10 7.59 9.94 -0.13
CA TYR A 10 6.14 9.82 -0.13
C TYR A 10 5.68 8.43 -0.62
N VAL A 11 6.18 7.97 -1.76
CA VAL A 11 5.82 6.64 -2.30
C VAL A 11 6.30 5.53 -1.39
N SER A 12 7.51 5.62 -0.84
CA SER A 12 8.06 4.62 0.09
C SER A 12 7.17 4.42 1.32
N VAL A 13 6.63 5.50 1.90
CA VAL A 13 5.69 5.42 3.02
C VAL A 13 4.43 4.63 2.63
N TRP A 14 3.86 4.91 1.46
CA TRP A 14 2.68 4.18 0.98
C TRP A 14 2.95 2.70 0.71
N VAL A 15 4.14 2.35 0.21
CA VAL A 15 4.55 0.93 0.03
C VAL A 15 4.62 0.21 1.37
N ILE A 16 5.18 0.85 2.41
CA ILE A 16 5.23 0.28 3.76
C ILE A 16 3.82 0.09 4.34
N ILE A 17 2.96 1.11 4.22
CA ILE A 17 1.56 1.04 4.67
C ILE A 17 0.84 -0.11 3.97
N TRP A 18 0.98 -0.23 2.65
CA TRP A 18 0.39 -1.32 1.89
C TRP A 18 0.87 -2.69 2.39
N GLY A 19 2.19 -2.89 2.54
CA GLY A 19 2.74 -4.15 3.02
C GLY A 19 2.23 -4.52 4.43
N PHE A 20 2.16 -3.54 5.33
CA PHE A 20 1.65 -3.75 6.68
C PHE A 20 0.16 -4.10 6.70
N VAL A 21 -0.68 -3.29 6.05
CA VAL A 21 -2.14 -3.51 6.01
C VAL A 21 -2.47 -4.81 5.28
N GLY A 22 -1.80 -5.08 4.16
CA GLY A 22 -1.93 -6.35 3.43
C GLY A 22 -1.60 -7.55 4.32
N SER A 23 -0.51 -7.49 5.08
CA SER A 23 -0.12 -8.56 6.01
C SER A 23 -1.09 -8.73 7.18
N VAL A 24 -1.64 -7.64 7.73
CA VAL A 24 -2.64 -7.68 8.80
C VAL A 24 -3.93 -8.36 8.34
N ILE A 25 -4.32 -8.15 7.08
CA ILE A 25 -5.49 -8.81 6.48
C ILE A 25 -5.17 -10.25 6.08
N ASP A 26 -4.00 -10.50 5.49
CA ASP A 26 -3.57 -11.82 5.02
C ASP A 26 -3.42 -12.83 6.16
N TRP A 27 -2.88 -12.38 7.31
CA TRP A 27 -2.60 -13.25 8.46
C TRP A 27 -3.81 -14.08 8.93
N PRO A 28 -4.97 -13.50 9.31
CA PRO A 28 -6.11 -14.30 9.73
C PRO A 28 -6.69 -15.15 8.59
N LEU A 29 -6.57 -14.72 7.33
CA LEU A 29 -7.08 -15.50 6.19
C LEU A 29 -6.28 -16.79 5.98
N LEU A 30 -4.95 -16.70 6.14
CA LEU A 30 -4.07 -17.88 6.12
C LEU A 30 -4.27 -18.76 7.35
N GLN A 31 -4.36 -18.19 8.56
CA GLN A 31 -4.50 -18.96 9.81
C GLN A 31 -5.82 -19.74 9.90
N ASN A 32 -6.86 -19.30 9.18
CA ASN A 32 -8.15 -19.97 9.14
C ASN A 32 -8.35 -20.81 7.86
N ASP A 33 -7.29 -21.08 7.10
CA ASP A 33 -7.32 -21.87 5.86
C ASP A 33 -8.35 -21.36 4.82
N ILE A 34 -8.66 -20.06 4.82
CA ILE A 34 -9.58 -19.44 3.85
C ILE A 34 -8.97 -19.47 2.44
N TYR A 35 -7.65 -19.37 2.36
CA TYR A 35 -6.88 -19.69 1.17
C TYR A 35 -5.46 -20.16 1.53
N ALA A 36 -4.76 -20.76 0.56
CA ALA A 36 -3.39 -21.25 0.73
C ALA A 36 -2.33 -20.17 0.42
N VAL A 37 -1.09 -20.40 0.89
CA VAL A 37 0.07 -19.59 0.50
C VAL A 37 0.28 -19.68 -1.03
N TYR A 38 0.63 -18.55 -1.65
CA TYR A 38 0.78 -18.40 -3.11
C TYR A 38 -0.49 -18.68 -3.92
N SER A 39 -1.65 -18.68 -3.28
CA SER A 39 -2.93 -18.85 -3.96
C SER A 39 -3.42 -17.55 -4.61
N LEU A 40 -4.42 -17.69 -5.48
CA LEU A 40 -5.14 -16.55 -6.06
C LEU A 40 -5.80 -15.69 -4.97
N GLY A 41 -6.25 -16.28 -3.87
CA GLY A 41 -6.84 -15.55 -2.75
C GLY A 41 -5.85 -14.57 -2.11
N GLN A 42 -4.63 -15.04 -1.84
CA GLN A 42 -3.55 -14.18 -1.34
C GLN A 42 -3.18 -13.08 -2.33
N ALA A 43 -3.12 -13.39 -3.63
CA ALA A 43 -2.86 -12.40 -4.68
C ALA A 43 -3.96 -11.32 -4.74
N ILE A 44 -5.23 -11.71 -4.58
CA ILE A 44 -6.36 -10.78 -4.52
C ILE A 44 -6.30 -9.92 -3.26
N THR A 45 -5.96 -10.47 -2.09
CA THR A 45 -5.81 -9.71 -0.84
C THR A 45 -4.74 -8.62 -0.98
N PHE A 46 -3.53 -8.98 -1.41
CA PHE A 46 -2.45 -8.00 -1.59
C PHE A 46 -2.71 -7.05 -2.76
N GLY A 47 -3.28 -7.54 -3.87
CA GLY A 47 -3.64 -6.71 -5.01
C GLY A 47 -4.73 -5.68 -4.68
N GLY A 48 -5.79 -6.11 -3.98
CA GLY A 48 -6.89 -5.23 -3.57
C GLY A 48 -6.44 -4.16 -2.58
N THR A 49 -5.63 -4.53 -1.59
CA THR A 49 -5.03 -3.57 -0.65
C THR A 49 -4.05 -2.61 -1.34
N ALA A 50 -3.31 -3.07 -2.36
CA ALA A 50 -2.43 -2.21 -3.16
C ALA A 50 -3.23 -1.14 -3.92
N LEU A 51 -4.31 -1.55 -4.60
CA LEU A 51 -5.17 -0.63 -5.35
C LEU A 51 -5.79 0.44 -4.44
N ALA A 52 -6.25 0.03 -3.25
CA ALA A 52 -6.76 0.97 -2.25
C ALA A 52 -5.67 1.96 -1.79
N CYS A 53 -4.47 1.48 -1.49
CA CYS A 53 -3.35 2.33 -1.12
C CYS A 53 -2.95 3.31 -2.23
N ILE A 54 -2.89 2.85 -3.48
CA ILE A 54 -2.57 3.69 -4.65
C ILE A 54 -3.63 4.79 -4.81
N ALA A 55 -4.92 4.45 -4.71
CA ALA A 55 -6.00 5.43 -4.82
C ALA A 55 -5.90 6.52 -3.74
N LEU A 56 -5.61 6.13 -2.50
CA LEU A 56 -5.39 7.07 -1.40
C LEU A 56 -4.11 7.90 -1.59
N ALA A 57 -3.02 7.27 -2.05
CA ALA A 57 -1.76 7.94 -2.32
C ALA A 57 -1.92 9.02 -3.39
N ILE A 58 -2.63 8.73 -4.48
CA ILE A 58 -2.92 9.71 -5.54
C ILE A 58 -3.79 10.85 -4.99
N LYS A 59 -4.85 10.52 -4.23
CA LYS A 59 -5.75 11.52 -3.66
C LYS A 59 -5.04 12.47 -2.68
N LEU A 60 -4.09 11.96 -1.91
CA LEU A 60 -3.37 12.72 -0.88
C LEU A 60 -2.08 13.36 -1.39
N ALA A 61 -1.59 12.96 -2.56
CA ALA A 61 -0.34 13.46 -3.13
C ALA A 61 -0.24 15.00 -3.19
N PRO A 62 -1.28 15.74 -3.65
CA PRO A 62 -1.19 17.20 -3.73
C PRO A 62 -0.90 17.88 -2.38
N ARG A 63 -1.33 17.29 -1.25
CA ARG A 63 -1.12 17.86 0.09
C ARG A 63 0.33 17.77 0.56
N TRP A 64 1.09 16.83 0.03
CA TRP A 64 2.45 16.51 0.50
C TRP A 64 3.51 16.80 -0.56
N LEU A 65 3.13 16.76 -1.83
CA LEU A 65 4.04 16.91 -2.96
C LEU A 65 3.95 18.28 -3.63
N ASN A 66 2.90 19.07 -3.42
CA ASN A 66 2.94 20.47 -3.84
C ASN A 66 3.76 21.26 -2.82
N SER A 67 4.67 22.09 -3.34
CA SER A 67 5.28 23.16 -2.56
C SER A 67 4.26 24.29 -2.55
N ASP A 68 3.93 24.83 -1.37
CA ASP A 68 3.31 26.15 -1.30
C ASP A 68 4.40 27.15 -1.74
N ASP A 69 4.48 27.41 -3.04
CA ASP A 69 5.20 28.58 -3.60
C ASP A 69 4.22 29.77 -3.64
#